data_AF-A0AAR5PCT0-F1
#
_entry.id   AF-A0AAR5PCT0-F1
#
_cell.length_a   1.000
_cell.length_b   1.000
_cell.length_c   1.000
_cell.angle_alpha   90.00
_cell.angle_beta   90.00
_cell.angle_gamma   90.00
#
_symmetry.space_group_name_H-M   'P 1'
#
loop_
_entity.id
_entity.type
_entity.pdbx_description
1 polymer ?
#
loop_
_entity_poly.entity_id
_entity_poly.type
_entity_poly.pdbx_seq_one_letter_code
_entity_poly.pdbx_strand_id
1 'polypeptide(L)'
;MVINGEQKDLDLEGGVTIKQTNEYRYLGVKLTDGLLDTQIEDGVVTRSQHKVMEDQLAALIALIQGQKEEQQQLRLGEKEEQQRLRLEEKEEQQRLRLEDKKEKERLRLEDKKEQKRLRLEDKKEQERLRFFFEEKEEQKQEQDRRHQTVFQAQLRMRQQKSGESLQEFERDIERLTHLAYASAPESFRKQLAVERFIEGVRGDDMRYHLRLVRPRDISEALIRALEFEASRVSVPSAPKVRLASIDNQRDILADKLDNIYDALQKMTASCRSTGPPTQEAPQRRSIRCFNCDAAQKAMKNCKEPPTLTKPIERFKKGGSVGDV
;
A
#
# COMPACT_ATOMS: atom_id res chain seq x y z
N MET A 1 68.45 90.03 -4.96
CA MET A 1 67.56 91.20 -4.79
C MET A 1 68.18 92.33 -5.63
N VAL A 2 67.61 92.62 -6.80
CA VAL A 2 68.12 93.62 -7.77
C VAL A 2 67.44 94.94 -7.47
N ILE A 3 68.20 96.00 -7.22
CA ILE A 3 67.69 97.37 -7.08
C ILE A 3 68.11 98.13 -8.34
N ASN A 4 67.13 98.40 -9.21
CA ASN A 4 67.28 99.23 -10.40
C ASN A 4 67.42 100.71 -9.99
N GLY A 5 68.42 101.41 -10.52
CA GLY A 5 68.63 102.85 -10.36
C GLY A 5 68.65 103.56 -11.71
N GLU A 6 67.79 104.56 -11.84
CA GLU A 6 67.44 105.32 -13.05
C GLU A 6 68.62 106.13 -13.65
N GLN A 7 68.69 106.19 -14.99
CA GLN A 7 69.52 107.14 -15.74
C GLN A 7 68.76 108.47 -15.94
N LYS A 8 69.40 109.60 -15.65
CA LYS A 8 69.04 110.93 -16.15
C LYS A 8 70.28 111.61 -16.71
N ASP A 9 70.14 112.05 -17.96
CA ASP A 9 71.14 112.80 -18.73
C ASP A 9 71.35 114.20 -18.16
N LEU A 10 72.61 114.65 -18.12
CA LEU A 10 73.02 116.05 -17.98
C LEU A 10 74.42 116.21 -18.58
N ASP A 11 74.46 116.84 -19.75
CA ASP A 11 75.67 117.27 -20.43
C ASP A 11 76.29 118.48 -19.72
N LEU A 12 77.57 118.38 -19.31
CA LEU A 12 78.43 119.53 -19.06
C LEU A 12 79.86 119.25 -19.55
N GLU A 13 80.27 120.11 -20.46
CA GLU A 13 81.58 120.20 -21.11
C GLU A 13 82.71 120.39 -20.09
N GLY A 14 83.79 119.63 -20.25
CA GLY A 14 85.01 119.78 -19.46
C GLY A 14 85.77 118.47 -19.36
N GLY A 15 86.88 118.36 -20.10
CA GLY A 15 87.66 117.13 -20.24
C GLY A 15 88.10 116.53 -18.92
N VAL A 16 87.43 115.45 -18.52
CA VAL A 16 87.97 114.41 -17.64
C VAL A 16 87.47 113.07 -18.17
N THR A 17 88.36 112.30 -18.77
CA THR A 17 88.11 110.88 -19.09
C THR A 17 88.01 110.11 -17.78
N ILE A 18 86.81 110.09 -17.18
CA ILE A 18 86.47 109.14 -16.13
C ILE A 18 86.32 107.80 -16.83
N LYS A 19 87.39 106.99 -16.80
CA LYS A 19 87.26 105.56 -17.03
C LYS A 19 86.24 105.08 -16.00
N GLN A 20 85.01 104.76 -16.44
CA GLN A 20 84.09 103.97 -15.63
C GLN A 20 84.78 102.62 -15.40
N THR A 21 85.56 102.55 -14.32
CA THR A 21 86.00 101.29 -13.74
C THR A 21 84.73 100.66 -13.20
N ASN A 22 84.07 99.87 -14.05
CA ASN A 22 83.00 98.98 -13.62
C ASN A 22 83.65 97.91 -12.70
N GLU A 23 83.92 98.31 -11.47
CA GLU A 23 84.37 97.43 -10.39
C GLU A 23 83.14 96.74 -9.82
N TYR A 24 83.00 95.46 -10.13
CA TYR A 24 81.95 94.64 -9.56
C TYR A 24 82.51 93.96 -8.30
N ARG A 25 81.97 94.33 -7.14
CA ARG A 25 82.32 93.73 -5.84
C ARG A 25 81.41 92.54 -5.56
N TYR A 26 81.99 91.37 -5.28
CA TYR A 26 81.24 90.18 -4.87
C TYR A 26 81.68 89.70 -3.50
N LEU A 27 80.70 89.25 -2.72
CA LEU A 27 80.88 88.55 -1.46
C LEU A 27 81.02 87.05 -1.76
N GLY A 28 82.22 86.51 -1.65
CA GLY A 28 82.46 85.07 -1.72
C GLY A 28 82.03 84.38 -0.43
N VAL A 29 81.17 83.37 -0.51
CA VAL A 29 80.80 82.52 0.62
C VAL A 29 81.38 81.13 0.39
N LYS A 30 82.36 80.72 1.22
CA LYS A 30 82.88 79.35 1.21
C LYS A 30 81.97 78.45 2.06
N LEU A 31 81.54 77.33 1.48
CA LEU A 31 80.80 76.28 2.20
C LEU A 31 81.76 75.17 2.57
N THR A 32 82.05 75.03 3.87
CA THR A 32 82.76 73.87 4.43
C THR A 32 81.86 73.20 5.46
N ASP A 33 81.59 71.90 5.25
CA ASP A 33 80.91 70.97 6.17
C ASP A 33 79.64 71.49 6.88
N GLY A 34 78.73 72.10 6.11
CA GLY A 34 77.36 72.35 6.55
C GLY A 34 77.17 73.47 7.58
N LEU A 35 78.23 74.20 7.95
CA LEU A 35 78.15 75.42 8.75
C LEU A 35 78.56 76.62 7.88
N LEU A 36 77.68 77.64 7.79
CA LEU A 36 77.94 78.89 7.07
C LEU A 36 78.93 79.77 7.87
N ASP A 37 80.22 79.50 7.75
CA ASP A 37 81.25 80.46 8.17
C ASP A 37 81.47 81.49 7.05
N THR A 38 80.85 82.65 7.18
CA THR A 38 81.02 83.77 6.24
C THR A 38 82.31 84.51 6.54
N GLN A 39 83.43 84.05 6.01
CA GLN A 39 84.63 84.88 5.87
C GLN A 39 84.48 85.77 4.64
N ILE A 40 84.45 87.09 4.86
CA ILE A 40 84.31 88.11 3.81
C ILE A 40 85.71 88.45 3.27
N GLU A 41 86.03 87.96 2.07
CA GLU A 41 87.18 88.42 1.30
C GLU A 41 86.70 89.44 0.26
N ASP A 42 87.05 90.72 0.44
CA ASP A 42 86.74 91.80 -0.51
C ASP A 42 87.72 91.77 -1.69
N GLY A 43 87.25 91.33 -2.86
CA GLY A 43 88.01 91.31 -4.12
C GLY A 43 87.34 92.11 -5.23
N VAL A 44 88.13 92.91 -5.97
CA VAL A 44 87.69 93.64 -7.17
C VAL A 44 87.84 92.73 -8.39
N VAL A 45 86.73 92.41 -9.05
CA VAL A 45 86.68 91.46 -10.17
C VAL A 45 86.41 92.19 -11.48
N THR A 46 87.06 91.78 -12.57
CA THR A 46 86.87 92.40 -13.89
C THR A 46 85.49 92.05 -14.49
N ARG A 47 84.92 92.91 -15.35
CA ARG A 47 83.61 92.70 -15.97
C ARG A 47 83.47 91.36 -16.71
N SER A 48 84.56 90.86 -17.30
CA SER A 48 84.60 89.55 -17.95
C SER A 48 84.51 88.40 -16.94
N GLN A 49 85.22 88.49 -15.82
CA GLN A 49 85.14 87.51 -14.73
C GLN A 49 83.77 87.52 -14.04
N HIS A 50 83.13 88.68 -13.88
CA HIS A 50 81.75 88.75 -13.38
C HIS A 50 80.77 88.04 -14.31
N LYS A 51 80.87 88.26 -15.63
CA LYS A 51 80.01 87.59 -16.61
C LYS A 51 80.17 86.07 -16.59
N VAL A 52 81.40 85.57 -16.41
CA VAL A 52 81.67 84.13 -16.24
C VAL A 52 81.00 83.59 -14.97
N MET A 53 81.02 84.35 -13.86
CA MET A 53 80.33 83.93 -12.63
C MET A 53 78.80 83.98 -12.78
N GLU A 54 78.22 84.96 -13.48
CA GLU A 54 76.78 84.99 -13.79
C GLU A 54 76.36 83.81 -14.65
N ASP A 55 77.13 83.49 -15.70
CA ASP A 55 76.88 82.34 -16.56
C ASP A 55 77.01 81.01 -15.78
N GLN A 56 77.98 80.92 -14.87
CA GLN A 56 78.14 79.78 -13.95
C GLN A 56 76.97 79.68 -12.96
N LEU A 57 76.50 80.79 -12.40
CA LEU A 57 75.37 80.84 -11.47
C LEU A 57 74.05 80.46 -12.18
N ALA A 58 73.85 80.96 -13.41
CA ALA A 58 72.71 80.61 -14.25
C ALA A 58 72.71 79.11 -14.62
N ALA A 59 73.88 78.55 -14.95
CA ALA A 59 74.03 77.11 -15.21
C ALA A 59 73.74 76.26 -13.96
N LEU A 60 74.19 76.71 -12.78
CA LEU A 60 73.88 76.07 -11.48
C LEU A 60 72.39 76.12 -11.16
N ILE A 61 71.73 77.26 -11.37
CA ILE A 61 70.29 77.41 -11.18
C ILE A 61 69.51 76.49 -12.13
N ALA A 62 69.92 76.41 -13.40
CA ALA A 62 69.29 75.52 -14.39
C ALA A 62 69.45 74.04 -14.02
N LEU A 63 70.62 73.63 -13.51
CA LEU A 63 70.84 72.27 -12.99
C LEU A 63 69.96 71.96 -11.79
N ILE A 64 69.86 72.89 -10.82
CA ILE A 64 69.01 72.71 -9.63
C ILE A 64 67.53 72.65 -10.02
N GLN A 65 67.09 73.50 -10.96
CA GLN A 65 65.73 73.48 -11.49
C GLN A 65 65.44 72.17 -12.23
N GLY A 66 66.35 71.72 -13.10
CA GLY A 66 66.24 70.43 -13.79
C GLY A 66 66.15 69.25 -12.82
N GLN A 67 67.01 69.21 -11.79
CA GLN A 67 66.94 68.19 -10.74
C GLN A 67 65.63 68.26 -9.94
N LYS A 68 65.10 69.46 -9.68
CA LYS A 68 63.84 69.64 -8.97
C LYS A 68 62.65 69.19 -9.81
N GLU A 69 62.67 69.47 -11.12
CA GLU A 69 61.67 69.01 -12.08
C GLU A 69 61.70 67.48 -12.23
N GLU A 70 62.89 66.90 -12.35
CA GLU A 70 63.08 65.44 -12.42
C GLU A 70 62.58 64.76 -11.13
N GLN A 71 62.92 65.29 -9.95
CA GLN A 71 62.37 64.81 -8.68
C GLN A 71 60.84 64.97 -8.60
N GLN A 72 60.28 66.02 -9.19
CA GLN A 72 58.84 66.25 -9.20
C GLN A 72 58.13 65.25 -10.14
N GLN A 73 58.71 64.94 -11.28
CA GLN A 73 58.20 63.93 -12.22
C GLN A 73 58.26 62.53 -11.62
N LEU A 74 59.36 62.14 -10.97
CA LEU A 74 59.46 60.84 -10.29
C LEU A 74 58.38 60.69 -9.20
N ARG A 75 58.18 61.71 -8.36
CA ARG A 75 57.12 61.70 -7.33
C ARG A 75 55.71 61.61 -7.90
N LEU A 76 55.47 62.20 -9.08
CA LEU A 76 54.18 62.10 -9.77
C LEU A 76 54.00 60.69 -10.34
N GLY A 77 55.02 60.13 -10.99
CA GLY A 77 55.03 58.77 -11.50
C GLY A 77 54.78 57.73 -10.40
N GLU A 78 55.46 57.84 -9.25
CA GLU A 78 55.23 56.97 -8.09
C GLU A 78 53.79 57.06 -7.57
N LYS A 79 53.19 58.26 -7.54
CA LYS A 79 51.80 58.44 -7.12
C LYS A 79 50.82 57.83 -8.11
N GLU A 80 51.06 57.99 -9.41
CA GLU A 80 50.25 57.38 -10.46
C GLU A 80 50.33 55.84 -10.42
N GLU A 81 51.52 55.29 -10.21
CA GLU A 81 51.74 53.86 -10.05
C GLU A 81 51.06 53.32 -8.79
N GLN A 82 51.20 54.01 -7.65
CA GLN A 82 50.47 53.66 -6.43
C GLN A 82 48.95 53.70 -6.62
N GLN A 83 48.44 54.66 -7.39
CA GLN A 83 47.02 54.74 -7.69
C GLN A 83 46.55 53.60 -8.61
N ARG A 84 47.35 53.21 -9.61
CA ARG A 84 47.07 52.06 -10.48
C ARG A 84 47.03 50.75 -9.70
N LEU A 85 48.05 50.46 -8.90
CA LEU A 85 48.12 49.24 -8.08
C LEU A 85 46.93 49.14 -7.11
N ARG A 86 46.51 50.25 -6.49
CA ARG A 86 45.32 50.29 -5.62
C ARG A 86 44.02 49.99 -6.38
N LEU A 87 43.91 50.40 -7.64
CA LEU A 87 42.73 50.11 -8.46
C LEU A 87 42.72 48.64 -8.86
N GLU A 88 43.86 48.11 -9.32
CA GLU A 88 44.02 46.69 -9.67
C GLU A 88 43.70 45.79 -8.46
N GLU A 89 44.22 46.11 -7.28
CA GLU A 89 43.92 45.37 -6.05
C GLU A 89 42.42 45.39 -5.73
N LYS A 90 41.75 46.53 -5.89
CA LYS A 90 40.30 46.63 -5.67
C LYS A 90 39.51 45.83 -6.70
N GLU A 91 39.92 45.85 -7.95
CA GLU A 91 39.31 45.07 -9.02
C GLU A 91 39.46 43.56 -8.76
N GLU A 92 40.66 43.13 -8.34
CA GLU A 92 40.94 41.74 -7.98
C GLU A 92 40.12 41.30 -6.76
N GLN A 93 40.06 42.11 -5.71
CA GLN A 93 39.20 41.86 -4.55
C GLN A 93 37.72 41.76 -4.95
N GLN A 94 37.25 42.59 -5.90
CA GLN A 94 35.89 42.52 -6.39
C GLN A 94 35.64 41.25 -7.21
N ARG A 95 36.60 40.82 -8.05
CA ARG A 95 36.51 39.58 -8.82
C ARG A 95 36.42 38.36 -7.91
N LEU A 96 37.34 38.24 -6.94
CA LEU A 96 37.35 37.15 -5.96
C LEU A 96 36.03 37.09 -5.20
N ARG A 97 35.49 38.21 -4.73
CA ARG A 97 34.18 38.27 -4.05
C ARG A 97 33.03 37.76 -4.92
N LEU A 98 33.07 38.03 -6.23
CA LEU A 98 32.05 37.55 -7.16
C LEU A 98 32.18 36.06 -7.43
N GLU A 99 33.40 35.56 -7.55
CA GLU A 99 33.68 34.12 -7.70
C GLU A 99 33.21 33.34 -6.46
N ASP A 100 33.56 33.82 -5.27
CA ASP A 100 33.10 33.27 -3.99
C ASP A 100 31.56 33.18 -3.92
N LYS A 101 30.87 34.24 -4.36
CA LYS A 101 29.40 34.27 -4.38
C LYS A 101 28.84 33.26 -5.38
N LYS A 102 29.43 33.18 -6.58
CA LYS A 102 29.02 32.21 -7.61
C LYS A 102 29.24 30.78 -7.15
N GLU A 103 30.37 30.50 -6.50
CA GLU A 103 30.68 29.17 -5.99
C GLU A 103 29.74 28.77 -4.86
N LYS A 104 29.49 29.66 -3.90
CA LYS A 104 28.49 29.43 -2.83
C LYS A 104 27.10 29.16 -3.39
N GLU A 105 26.70 29.86 -4.46
CA GLU A 105 25.42 29.61 -5.11
C GLU A 105 25.38 28.25 -5.84
N ARG A 106 26.46 27.88 -6.53
CA ARG A 106 26.60 26.56 -7.19
C ARG A 106 26.48 25.42 -6.18
N LEU A 107 27.24 25.47 -5.09
CA LEU A 107 27.20 24.45 -4.03
C LEU A 107 25.80 24.31 -3.43
N ARG A 108 25.14 25.44 -3.13
CA ARG A 108 23.74 25.42 -2.63
C ARG A 108 22.75 24.76 -3.59
N LEU A 109 22.94 24.95 -4.90
CA LEU A 109 22.08 24.31 -5.90
C LEU A 109 22.39 22.82 -6.05
N GLU A 110 23.65 22.43 -5.96
CA GLU A 110 24.11 21.03 -5.93
C GLU A 110 23.51 20.29 -4.73
N ASP A 111 23.66 20.83 -3.53
CA ASP A 111 23.08 20.29 -2.29
C ASP A 111 21.56 20.12 -2.40
N LYS A 112 20.86 21.13 -2.94
CA LYS A 112 19.41 21.05 -3.16
C LYS A 112 19.02 19.97 -4.16
N LYS A 113 19.81 19.76 -5.21
CA LYS A 113 19.58 18.68 -6.20
C LYS A 113 19.82 17.32 -5.56
N GLU A 114 20.92 17.17 -4.83
CA GLU A 114 21.27 15.95 -4.12
C GLU A 114 20.22 15.58 -3.07
N GLN A 115 19.79 16.54 -2.25
CA GLN A 115 18.74 16.33 -1.27
C GLN A 115 17.42 15.88 -1.91
N LYS A 116 17.07 16.43 -3.09
CA LYS A 116 15.90 15.96 -3.86
C LYS A 116 16.09 14.55 -4.40
N ARG A 117 17.28 14.19 -4.90
CA ARG A 117 17.57 12.82 -5.35
C ARG A 117 17.42 11.83 -4.21
N LEU A 118 18.07 12.09 -3.07
CA LEU A 118 18.03 11.21 -1.90
C LEU A 118 16.58 11.00 -1.41
N ARG A 119 15.78 12.06 -1.32
CA ARG A 119 14.35 11.93 -0.95
C ARG A 119 13.54 11.06 -1.90
N LEU A 120 13.85 11.11 -3.20
CA LEU A 120 13.18 10.26 -4.20
C LEU A 120 13.65 8.82 -4.10
N GLU A 121 14.95 8.59 -3.85
CA GLU A 121 15.54 7.28 -3.62
C GLU A 121 14.90 6.61 -2.39
N ASP A 122 14.86 7.32 -1.26
CA ASP A 122 14.23 6.88 0.00
C ASP A 122 12.76 6.53 -0.22
N LYS A 123 12.02 7.38 -0.95
CA LYS A 123 10.61 7.13 -1.24
C LYS A 123 10.43 5.86 -2.08
N LYS A 124 11.26 5.66 -3.11
CA LYS A 124 11.24 4.44 -3.94
C LYS A 124 11.57 3.20 -3.10
N GLU A 125 12.54 3.31 -2.20
CA GLU A 125 12.93 2.21 -1.33
C GLU A 125 11.83 1.86 -0.32
N GLN A 126 11.18 2.86 0.28
CA GLN A 126 10.02 2.66 1.14
C GLN A 126 8.88 1.96 0.39
N GLU A 127 8.59 2.38 -0.85
CA GLU A 127 7.58 1.73 -1.69
C GLU A 127 7.97 0.27 -2.00
N ARG A 128 9.23 0.01 -2.39
CA ARG A 128 9.73 -1.35 -2.64
C ARG A 128 9.59 -2.25 -1.41
N LEU A 129 9.99 -1.77 -0.24
CA LEU A 129 9.89 -2.51 1.02
C LEU A 129 8.43 -2.78 1.37
N ARG A 130 7.54 -1.79 1.20
CA ARG A 130 6.10 -1.96 1.43
C ARG A 130 5.53 -3.09 0.56
N PHE A 131 5.79 -3.07 -0.75
CA PHE A 131 5.34 -4.13 -1.65
C PHE A 131 5.92 -5.50 -1.27
N PHE A 132 7.21 -5.55 -0.90
CA PHE A 132 7.84 -6.79 -0.46
C PHE A 132 7.18 -7.40 0.79
N PHE A 133 6.87 -6.58 1.80
CA PHE A 133 6.20 -7.05 3.01
C PHE A 133 4.75 -7.45 2.74
N GLU A 134 4.03 -6.71 1.91
CA GLU A 134 2.66 -7.04 1.51
C GLU A 134 2.61 -8.39 0.78
N GLU A 135 3.51 -8.60 -0.20
CA GLU A 135 3.61 -9.88 -0.92
C GLU A 135 3.97 -11.05 0.01
N LYS A 136 4.89 -10.83 0.96
CA LYS A 136 5.27 -11.84 1.96
C LYS A 136 4.11 -12.23 2.87
N GLU A 137 3.32 -11.25 3.32
CA GLU A 137 2.13 -11.48 4.13
C GLU A 137 1.06 -12.22 3.32
N GLU A 138 0.82 -11.83 2.06
CA GLU A 138 -0.11 -12.54 1.17
C GLU A 138 0.32 -13.98 0.92
N GLN A 139 1.60 -14.23 0.65
CA GLN A 139 2.14 -15.58 0.47
C GLN A 139 1.95 -16.43 1.72
N LYS A 140 2.22 -15.86 2.91
CA LYS A 140 2.03 -16.53 4.19
C LYS A 140 0.54 -16.84 4.43
N GLN A 141 -0.35 -15.87 4.19
CA GLN A 141 -1.79 -16.06 4.33
C GLN A 141 -2.32 -17.12 3.37
N GLU A 142 -1.86 -17.12 2.12
CA GLU A 142 -2.24 -18.13 1.14
C GLU A 142 -1.73 -19.52 1.53
N GLN A 143 -0.50 -19.61 2.06
CA GLN A 143 0.03 -20.86 2.60
C GLN A 143 -0.80 -21.35 3.79
N ASP A 144 -1.12 -20.47 4.73
CA ASP A 144 -1.96 -20.80 5.89
C ASP A 144 -3.37 -21.23 5.46
N ARG A 145 -3.95 -20.57 4.45
CA ARG A 145 -5.23 -20.95 3.86
C ARG A 145 -5.18 -22.34 3.23
N ARG A 146 -4.11 -22.66 2.50
CA ARG A 146 -3.89 -24.01 1.94
C ARG A 146 -3.73 -25.07 3.02
N HIS A 147 -3.04 -24.77 4.12
CA HIS A 147 -2.93 -25.70 5.24
C HIS A 147 -4.30 -25.90 5.92
N GLN A 148 -5.06 -24.83 6.13
CA GLN A 148 -6.40 -24.89 6.70
C GLN A 148 -7.35 -25.74 5.84
N THR A 149 -7.34 -25.60 4.52
CA THR A 149 -8.21 -26.42 3.63
C THR A 149 -7.90 -27.91 3.74
N VAL A 150 -6.63 -28.28 3.87
CA VAL A 150 -6.22 -29.68 4.09
C VAL A 150 -6.76 -30.20 5.43
N PHE A 151 -6.62 -29.43 6.52
CA PHE A 151 -7.14 -29.84 7.83
C PHE A 151 -8.67 -29.91 7.86
N GLN A 152 -9.37 -29.02 7.15
CA GLN A 152 -10.82 -29.08 7.00
C GLN A 152 -11.26 -30.36 6.28
N ALA A 153 -10.53 -30.77 5.23
CA ALA A 153 -10.81 -32.03 4.54
C ALA A 153 -10.54 -33.24 5.45
N GLN A 154 -9.43 -33.23 6.20
CA GLN A 154 -9.10 -34.27 7.16
C GLN A 154 -10.16 -34.39 8.26
N LEU A 155 -10.62 -33.27 8.82
CA LEU A 155 -11.66 -33.22 9.85
C LEU A 155 -12.99 -33.80 9.34
N ARG A 156 -13.40 -33.47 8.11
CA ARG A 156 -14.64 -33.98 7.51
C ARG A 156 -14.62 -35.49 7.29
N MET A 157 -13.48 -36.03 6.90
CA MET A 157 -13.31 -37.47 6.64
C MET A 157 -12.98 -38.26 7.91
N ARG A 158 -12.80 -37.60 9.05
CA ARG A 158 -12.36 -38.23 10.28
C ARG A 158 -13.48 -39.07 10.89
N GLN A 159 -13.20 -40.36 11.09
CA GLN A 159 -14.07 -41.33 11.76
C GLN A 159 -13.21 -42.15 12.72
N GLN A 160 -13.80 -42.63 13.83
CA GLN A 160 -13.10 -43.44 14.82
C GLN A 160 -12.66 -44.78 14.22
N LYS A 161 -11.37 -45.12 14.34
CA LYS A 161 -10.82 -46.37 13.78
C LYS A 161 -11.15 -47.58 14.67
N SER A 162 -11.18 -48.79 14.08
CA SER A 162 -11.35 -50.05 14.82
C SER A 162 -10.11 -50.33 15.68
N GLY A 163 -10.16 -49.95 16.96
CA GLY A 163 -9.05 -50.10 17.92
C GLY A 163 -8.51 -48.78 18.47
N GLU A 164 -9.03 -47.65 18.00
CA GLU A 164 -8.72 -46.33 18.56
C GLU A 164 -9.61 -46.03 19.77
N SER A 165 -8.99 -45.54 20.86
CA SER A 165 -9.72 -45.14 22.05
C SER A 165 -10.55 -43.87 21.81
N LEU A 166 -11.67 -43.72 22.54
CA LEU A 166 -12.48 -42.51 22.45
C LEU A 166 -11.70 -41.24 22.81
N GLN A 167 -10.72 -41.35 23.71
CA GLN A 167 -9.88 -40.25 24.17
C GLN A 167 -8.89 -39.81 23.09
N GLU A 168 -8.23 -40.75 22.41
CA GLU A 168 -7.36 -40.43 21.27
C GLU A 168 -8.16 -39.80 20.14
N PHE A 169 -9.35 -40.35 19.87
CA PHE A 169 -10.27 -39.80 18.87
C PHE A 169 -10.69 -38.36 19.19
N GLU A 170 -11.11 -38.10 20.43
CA GLU A 170 -11.51 -36.78 20.89
C GLU A 170 -10.39 -35.74 20.73
N ARG A 171 -9.19 -36.05 21.24
CA ARG A 171 -8.02 -35.17 21.17
C ARG A 171 -7.64 -34.85 19.72
N ASP A 172 -7.77 -35.83 18.82
CA ASP A 172 -7.50 -35.63 17.40
C ASP A 172 -8.53 -34.72 16.72
N ILE A 173 -9.81 -34.87 17.05
CA ILE A 173 -10.89 -34.00 16.55
C ILE A 173 -10.68 -32.57 17.06
N GLU A 174 -10.39 -32.39 18.33
CA GLU A 174 -10.09 -31.09 18.93
C GLU A 174 -8.90 -30.42 18.22
N ARG A 175 -7.77 -31.14 18.09
CA ARG A 175 -6.58 -30.66 17.38
C ARG A 175 -6.89 -30.26 15.94
N LEU A 176 -7.57 -31.13 15.17
CA LEU A 176 -7.93 -30.86 13.79
C LEU A 176 -8.87 -29.66 13.67
N THR A 177 -9.77 -29.47 14.63
CA THR A 177 -10.72 -28.35 14.64
C THR A 177 -10.01 -27.02 14.89
N HIS A 178 -9.04 -26.99 15.82
CA HIS A 178 -8.21 -25.82 16.06
C HIS A 178 -7.33 -25.46 14.85
N LEU A 179 -6.77 -26.45 14.16
CA LEU A 179 -5.92 -26.23 12.98
C LEU A 179 -6.74 -25.82 11.74
N ALA A 180 -7.90 -26.44 11.53
CA ALA A 180 -8.79 -26.18 10.39
C ALA A 180 -9.45 -24.80 10.44
N TYR A 181 -9.68 -24.28 11.66
CA TYR A 181 -10.42 -23.05 11.90
C TYR A 181 -9.69 -22.14 12.90
N ALA A 182 -8.40 -21.92 12.69
CA ALA A 182 -7.56 -21.12 13.61
C ALA A 182 -8.07 -19.68 13.82
N SER A 183 -8.70 -19.08 12.80
CA SER A 183 -9.26 -17.72 12.84
C SER A 183 -10.68 -17.64 13.41
N ALA A 184 -11.36 -18.78 13.61
CA ALA A 184 -12.74 -18.80 14.05
C ALA A 184 -12.86 -18.62 15.59
N PRO A 185 -13.98 -18.04 16.08
CA PRO A 185 -14.21 -17.89 17.50
C PRO A 185 -14.22 -19.25 18.22
N GLU A 186 -13.81 -19.25 19.49
CA GLU A 186 -13.71 -20.47 20.30
C GLU A 186 -15.05 -21.18 20.48
N SER A 187 -16.14 -20.44 20.62
CA SER A 187 -17.50 -20.99 20.71
C SER A 187 -17.88 -21.82 19.48
N PHE A 188 -17.56 -21.32 18.28
CA PHE A 188 -17.79 -22.05 17.03
C PHE A 188 -16.93 -23.30 16.96
N ARG A 189 -15.64 -23.21 17.33
CA ARG A 189 -14.73 -24.36 17.35
C ARG A 189 -15.22 -25.46 18.29
N LYS A 190 -15.68 -25.11 19.50
CA LYS A 190 -16.23 -26.07 20.48
C LYS A 190 -17.46 -26.79 19.94
N GLN A 191 -18.41 -26.03 19.38
CA GLN A 191 -19.62 -26.60 18.79
C GLN A 191 -19.30 -27.54 17.62
N LEU A 192 -18.40 -27.11 16.73
CA LEU A 192 -17.98 -27.91 15.58
C LEU A 192 -17.26 -29.19 16.04
N ALA A 193 -16.41 -29.10 17.06
CA ALA A 193 -15.71 -30.25 17.62
C ALA A 193 -16.70 -31.30 18.19
N VAL A 194 -17.73 -30.86 18.92
CA VAL A 194 -18.82 -31.73 19.40
C VAL A 194 -19.56 -32.39 18.25
N GLU A 195 -19.98 -31.62 17.24
CA GLU A 195 -20.71 -32.14 16.09
C GLU A 195 -19.89 -33.21 15.34
N ARG A 196 -18.61 -32.92 15.07
CA ARG A 196 -17.71 -33.86 14.39
C ARG A 196 -17.41 -35.10 15.23
N PHE A 197 -17.30 -34.96 16.54
CA PHE A 197 -17.16 -36.09 17.45
C PHE A 197 -18.39 -37.01 17.36
N ILE A 198 -19.61 -36.45 17.46
CA ILE A 198 -20.86 -37.23 17.37
C ILE A 198 -21.00 -37.92 16.01
N GLU A 199 -20.64 -37.26 14.92
CA GLU A 199 -20.68 -37.84 13.57
C GLU A 199 -19.62 -38.94 13.36
N GLY A 200 -18.47 -38.81 14.03
CA GLY A 200 -17.31 -39.67 13.80
C GLY A 200 -17.16 -40.86 14.75
N VAL A 201 -17.82 -40.85 15.92
CA VAL A 201 -17.79 -41.94 16.90
C VAL A 201 -18.37 -43.23 16.31
N ARG A 202 -17.84 -44.39 16.68
CA ARG A 202 -18.29 -45.69 16.18
C ARG A 202 -19.56 -46.18 16.91
N GLY A 203 -20.52 -46.67 16.12
CA GLY A 203 -21.74 -47.33 16.61
C GLY A 203 -22.94 -46.39 16.68
N ASP A 204 -24.03 -46.77 16.02
CA ASP A 204 -25.21 -45.93 15.89
C ASP A 204 -25.90 -45.66 17.23
N ASP A 205 -25.87 -46.63 18.15
CA ASP A 205 -26.43 -46.48 19.50
C ASP A 205 -25.72 -45.37 20.30
N MET A 206 -24.39 -45.27 20.16
CA MET A 206 -23.58 -44.25 20.82
C MET A 206 -23.86 -42.87 20.22
N ARG A 207 -23.92 -42.78 18.88
CA ARG A 207 -24.29 -41.53 18.18
C ARG A 207 -25.67 -41.05 18.60
N TYR A 208 -26.62 -41.96 18.71
CA TYR A 208 -27.97 -41.66 19.15
C TYR A 208 -28.01 -41.14 20.59
N HIS A 209 -27.32 -41.82 21.51
CA HIS A 209 -27.21 -41.38 22.90
C HIS A 209 -26.64 -39.96 23.02
N LEU A 210 -25.53 -39.67 22.33
CA LEU A 210 -24.91 -38.34 22.37
C LEU A 210 -25.80 -37.24 21.77
N ARG A 211 -26.56 -37.54 20.71
CA ARG A 211 -27.54 -36.59 20.13
C ARG A 211 -28.70 -36.26 21.07
N LEU A 212 -29.10 -37.21 21.91
CA LEU A 212 -30.13 -36.99 22.92
C LEU A 212 -29.60 -36.12 24.07
N VAL A 213 -28.39 -36.40 24.53
CA VAL A 213 -27.78 -35.67 25.66
C VAL A 213 -27.41 -34.22 25.29
N ARG A 214 -27.04 -33.96 24.03
CA ARG A 214 -26.60 -32.64 23.52
C ARG A 214 -25.50 -32.01 24.38
N PRO A 215 -24.31 -32.66 24.45
CA PRO A 215 -23.17 -32.11 25.17
C PRO A 215 -22.80 -30.72 24.63
N ARG A 216 -22.33 -29.84 25.51
CA ARG A 216 -21.96 -28.46 25.17
C ARG A 216 -20.52 -28.35 24.70
N ASP A 217 -19.66 -29.21 25.26
CA ASP A 217 -18.23 -29.27 24.98
C ASP A 217 -17.81 -30.68 24.59
N ILE A 218 -16.69 -30.79 23.86
CA ILE A 218 -16.20 -32.09 23.38
C ILE A 218 -15.76 -32.98 24.55
N SER A 219 -15.20 -32.40 25.61
CA SER A 219 -14.85 -33.14 26.82
C SER A 219 -16.08 -33.67 27.56
N GLU A 220 -17.20 -32.93 27.56
CA GLU A 220 -18.48 -33.43 28.09
C GLU A 220 -18.99 -34.60 27.23
N ALA A 221 -18.89 -34.48 25.90
CA ALA A 221 -19.25 -35.55 24.98
C ALA A 221 -18.43 -36.83 25.22
N LEU A 222 -17.14 -36.69 25.50
CA LEU A 222 -16.26 -37.81 25.86
C LEU A 222 -16.68 -38.49 27.16
N ILE A 223 -16.96 -37.72 28.22
CA ILE A 223 -17.42 -38.29 29.51
C ILE A 223 -18.72 -39.08 29.29
N ARG A 224 -19.69 -38.52 28.57
CA ARG A 224 -20.96 -39.19 28.26
C ARG A 224 -20.78 -40.44 27.39
N ALA A 225 -19.81 -40.42 26.49
CA ALA A 225 -19.48 -41.59 25.68
C ALA A 225 -18.85 -42.70 26.55
N LEU A 226 -17.91 -42.36 27.43
CA LEU A 226 -17.30 -43.31 28.36
C LEU A 226 -18.32 -43.92 29.34
N GLU A 227 -19.24 -43.11 29.87
CA GLU A 227 -20.36 -43.58 30.70
C GLU A 227 -21.23 -44.61 29.95
N PHE A 228 -21.49 -44.38 28.66
CA PHE A 228 -22.25 -45.30 27.83
C PHE A 228 -21.49 -46.58 27.50
N GLU A 229 -20.18 -46.51 27.22
CA GLU A 229 -19.34 -47.71 27.03
C GLU A 229 -19.33 -48.58 28.30
N ALA A 230 -19.14 -47.96 29.47
CA ALA A 230 -19.18 -48.67 30.75
C ALA A 230 -20.55 -49.33 31.00
N SER A 231 -21.63 -48.61 30.73
CA SER A 231 -23.00 -49.12 30.85
C SER A 231 -23.26 -50.30 29.92
N ARG A 232 -22.79 -50.24 28.67
CA ARG A 232 -22.93 -51.34 27.70
C ARG A 232 -22.18 -52.59 28.09
N VAL A 233 -20.98 -52.47 28.66
CA VAL A 233 -20.21 -53.64 29.13
C VAL A 233 -20.90 -54.31 30.32
N SER A 234 -21.60 -53.53 31.16
CA SER A 234 -22.32 -54.06 32.33
C SER A 234 -23.64 -54.79 31.99
N VAL A 235 -24.21 -54.56 30.81
CA VAL A 235 -25.44 -55.22 30.36
C VAL A 235 -25.08 -56.41 29.46
N PRO A 236 -25.36 -57.66 29.86
CA PRO A 236 -25.20 -58.81 28.98
C PRO A 236 -26.03 -58.58 27.72
N SER A 237 -25.40 -58.69 26.54
CA SER A 237 -26.09 -58.61 25.26
C SER A 237 -27.29 -59.58 25.28
N ALA A 238 -28.51 -59.05 25.39
CA ALA A 238 -29.70 -59.87 25.31
C ALA A 238 -29.65 -60.63 23.98
N PRO A 239 -30.03 -61.93 23.94
CA PRO A 239 -29.98 -62.72 22.73
C PRO A 239 -30.72 -61.95 21.64
N LYS A 240 -30.06 -61.77 20.50
CA LYS A 240 -30.56 -61.03 19.33
C LYS A 240 -31.93 -61.61 18.97
N VAL A 241 -33.00 -60.99 19.49
CA VAL A 241 -34.36 -61.30 19.07
C VAL A 241 -34.36 -60.95 17.61
N ARG A 242 -34.45 -61.97 16.75
CA ARG A 242 -34.71 -61.78 15.33
C ARG A 242 -36.07 -61.11 15.29
N LEU A 243 -36.09 -59.79 15.23
CA LEU A 243 -37.27 -59.07 14.82
C LEU A 243 -37.57 -59.64 13.43
N ALA A 244 -38.62 -60.44 13.32
CA ALA A 244 -39.09 -60.92 12.04
C ALA A 244 -39.29 -59.66 11.19
N SER A 245 -38.47 -59.53 10.16
CA SER A 245 -38.42 -58.33 9.34
C SER A 245 -39.83 -57.99 8.87
N ILE A 246 -40.16 -56.71 8.85
CA ILE A 246 -41.40 -56.19 8.27
C ILE A 246 -41.49 -56.57 6.78
N ASP A 247 -40.40 -57.07 6.18
CA ASP A 247 -40.37 -57.75 4.87
C ASP A 247 -41.39 -58.90 4.78
N ASN A 248 -41.67 -59.62 5.87
CA ASN A 248 -42.70 -60.66 5.86
C ASN A 248 -44.07 -60.11 5.43
N GLN A 249 -44.42 -58.87 5.77
CA GLN A 249 -45.71 -58.31 5.32
C GLN A 249 -45.69 -57.90 3.84
N ARG A 250 -44.54 -57.50 3.30
CA ARG A 250 -44.39 -57.17 1.88
C ARG A 250 -44.39 -58.41 1.01
N ASP A 251 -43.67 -59.46 1.43
CA ASP A 251 -43.61 -60.73 0.72
C ASP A 251 -44.97 -61.45 0.77
N ILE A 252 -45.65 -61.45 1.93
CA ILE A 252 -47.02 -61.99 2.05
C ILE A 252 -48.02 -61.20 1.18
N LEU A 253 -47.84 -59.88 1.04
CA LEU A 253 -48.71 -59.06 0.19
C LEU A 253 -48.42 -59.30 -1.30
N ALA A 254 -47.16 -59.49 -1.67
CA ALA A 254 -46.75 -59.85 -3.03
C ALA A 254 -47.32 -61.22 -3.43
N ASP A 255 -47.18 -62.24 -2.58
CA ASP A 255 -47.74 -63.58 -2.82
C ASP A 255 -49.27 -63.54 -2.98
N LYS A 256 -49.96 -62.70 -2.21
CA LYS A 256 -51.42 -62.53 -2.34
C LYS A 256 -51.80 -61.84 -3.65
N LEU A 257 -51.01 -60.87 -4.10
CA LEU A 257 -51.26 -60.17 -5.37
C LEU A 257 -51.02 -61.08 -6.57
N ASP A 258 -49.99 -61.92 -6.54
CA ASP A 258 -49.72 -62.90 -7.59
C ASP A 258 -50.81 -63.97 -7.65
N ASN A 259 -51.30 -64.45 -6.51
CA ASN A 259 -52.44 -65.38 -6.45
C ASN A 259 -53.72 -64.77 -7.01
N ILE A 260 -53.98 -63.49 -6.75
CA ILE A 260 -55.14 -62.76 -7.31
C ILE A 260 -54.97 -62.60 -8.83
N TYR A 261 -53.76 -62.26 -9.29
CA TYR A 261 -53.47 -62.09 -10.70
C TYR A 261 -53.60 -63.41 -11.47
N ASP A 262 -53.10 -64.52 -10.93
CA ASP A 262 -53.27 -65.86 -11.48
C ASP A 262 -54.74 -66.30 -11.51
N ALA A 263 -55.52 -65.98 -10.47
CA ALA A 263 -56.95 -66.26 -10.44
C ALA A 263 -57.71 -65.47 -11.53
N LEU A 264 -57.34 -64.21 -11.74
CA LEU A 264 -57.90 -63.37 -12.81
C LEU A 264 -57.47 -63.85 -14.21
N GLN A 265 -56.23 -64.31 -14.37
CA GLN A 265 -55.76 -64.93 -15.62
C GLN A 265 -56.47 -66.25 -15.91
N LYS A 266 -56.71 -67.10 -14.91
CA LYS A 266 -57.48 -68.34 -15.06
C LYS A 266 -58.94 -68.09 -15.39
N MET A 267 -59.56 -67.08 -14.77
CA MET A 267 -60.92 -66.63 -15.10
C MET A 267 -61.01 -66.13 -16.54
N THR A 268 -60.06 -65.30 -16.99
CA THR A 268 -60.06 -64.74 -18.35
C THR A 268 -59.67 -65.76 -19.43
N ALA A 269 -58.80 -66.73 -19.10
CA ALA A 269 -58.49 -67.86 -19.97
C ALA A 269 -59.68 -68.83 -20.08
N SER A 270 -60.36 -69.13 -18.98
CA SER A 270 -61.59 -69.94 -18.96
C SER A 270 -62.74 -69.26 -19.72
N CYS A 271 -62.75 -67.92 -19.82
CA CYS A 271 -63.73 -67.17 -20.62
C CYS A 271 -63.39 -67.06 -22.12
N ARG A 272 -62.17 -67.44 -22.55
CA ARG A 272 -61.73 -67.31 -23.96
C ARG A 272 -61.70 -68.63 -24.74
N SER A 273 -61.97 -69.77 -24.12
CA SER A 273 -61.95 -71.07 -24.79
C SER A 273 -63.16 -71.94 -24.47
N THR A 274 -64.37 -71.46 -24.75
CA THR A 274 -65.51 -72.33 -25.13
C THR A 274 -66.51 -71.52 -25.97
N GLY A 275 -66.51 -71.76 -27.29
CA GLY A 275 -67.73 -71.63 -28.08
C GLY A 275 -68.82 -72.58 -27.55
N PRO A 276 -70.10 -72.35 -27.89
CA PRO A 276 -71.21 -72.87 -27.11
C PRO A 276 -71.42 -74.37 -27.34
N PRO A 277 -71.96 -75.07 -26.32
CA PRO A 277 -73.07 -75.95 -26.61
C PRO A 277 -74.25 -75.72 -25.66
N THR A 278 -75.41 -75.53 -26.30
CA THR A 278 -76.75 -76.03 -25.93
C THR A 278 -76.88 -76.75 -24.58
N GLN A 279 -77.57 -76.13 -23.62
CA GLN A 279 -78.96 -76.47 -23.24
C GLN A 279 -79.45 -75.56 -22.09
N GLU A 280 -80.65 -75.00 -22.31
CA GLU A 280 -81.64 -74.55 -21.32
C GLU A 280 -81.22 -73.55 -20.23
N ALA A 281 -81.29 -72.26 -20.57
CA ALA A 281 -81.31 -71.18 -19.60
C ALA A 281 -82.76 -70.87 -19.15
N PRO A 282 -83.00 -70.62 -17.84
CA PRO A 282 -84.31 -70.25 -17.33
C PRO A 282 -84.73 -68.88 -17.86
N GLN A 283 -86.03 -68.73 -18.11
CA GLN A 283 -86.67 -67.60 -18.79
C GLN A 283 -86.08 -66.23 -18.41
N ARG A 284 -85.40 -65.58 -19.37
CA ARG A 284 -85.04 -64.16 -19.27
C ARG A 284 -86.33 -63.34 -19.21
N ARG A 285 -86.63 -62.75 -18.04
CA ARG A 285 -87.63 -61.68 -17.95
C ARG A 285 -87.23 -60.59 -18.93
N SER A 286 -88.15 -60.23 -19.84
CA SER A 286 -87.86 -59.23 -20.85
C SER A 286 -87.50 -57.91 -20.18
N ILE A 287 -86.35 -57.34 -20.57
CA ILE A 287 -86.01 -55.98 -20.17
C ILE A 287 -87.04 -55.07 -20.81
N ARG A 288 -87.85 -54.41 -19.99
CA ARG A 288 -88.85 -53.42 -20.40
C ARG A 288 -88.24 -52.01 -20.34
N CYS A 289 -88.67 -51.13 -21.23
CA CYS A 289 -88.24 -49.73 -21.22
C CYS A 289 -88.88 -48.99 -20.04
N PHE A 290 -88.08 -48.40 -19.15
CA PHE A 290 -88.57 -47.66 -17.97
C PHE A 290 -89.39 -46.39 -18.28
N ASN A 291 -89.55 -45.99 -19.56
CA ASN A 291 -90.40 -44.85 -19.95
C ASN A 291 -91.74 -45.25 -20.59
N CYS A 292 -91.88 -46.47 -21.15
CA CYS A 292 -93.09 -46.89 -21.88
C CYS A 292 -93.48 -48.37 -21.67
N ASP A 293 -92.80 -49.09 -20.78
CA ASP A 293 -93.04 -50.48 -20.35
C ASP A 293 -93.18 -51.56 -21.44
N ALA A 294 -92.88 -51.24 -22.70
CA ALA A 294 -92.81 -52.22 -23.77
C ALA A 294 -91.60 -53.15 -23.62
N ALA A 295 -91.81 -54.45 -23.86
CA ALA A 295 -90.76 -55.46 -23.81
C ALA A 295 -89.80 -55.34 -25.01
N GLN A 296 -88.49 -55.48 -24.75
CA GLN A 296 -87.41 -55.57 -25.75
C GLN A 296 -86.92 -54.28 -26.43
N LYS A 297 -87.29 -53.09 -25.94
CA LYS A 297 -86.70 -51.82 -26.45
C LYS A 297 -85.79 -51.16 -25.41
N ALA A 298 -84.53 -50.93 -25.78
CA ALA A 298 -83.59 -50.15 -24.97
C ALA A 298 -83.96 -48.66 -24.98
N MET A 299 -83.74 -47.97 -23.85
CA MET A 299 -84.14 -46.58 -23.60
C MET A 299 -83.72 -45.59 -24.72
N LYS A 300 -82.64 -45.89 -25.44
CA LYS A 300 -82.11 -45.08 -26.56
C LYS A 300 -83.02 -45.02 -27.80
N ASN A 301 -83.94 -45.98 -27.98
CA ASN A 301 -84.80 -46.08 -29.18
C ASN A 301 -86.31 -45.86 -28.88
N CYS A 302 -86.64 -45.31 -27.71
CA CYS A 302 -88.01 -44.99 -27.32
C CYS A 302 -88.47 -43.67 -27.99
N LYS A 303 -89.65 -43.66 -28.62
CA LYS A 303 -90.17 -42.50 -29.38
C LYS A 303 -91.02 -41.52 -28.52
N GLU A 304 -91.21 -41.81 -27.23
CA GLU A 304 -92.00 -40.98 -26.30
C GLU A 304 -91.08 -40.16 -25.36
N PRO A 305 -91.42 -38.89 -25.05
CA PRO A 305 -90.59 -38.03 -24.20
C PRO A 305 -90.58 -38.50 -22.73
N PRO A 306 -89.46 -38.36 -21.99
CA PRO A 306 -89.34 -38.81 -20.61
C PRO A 306 -90.12 -37.93 -19.64
N THR A 307 -90.96 -38.55 -18.80
CA THR A 307 -91.71 -37.85 -17.74
C THR A 307 -90.87 -37.79 -16.45
N LEU A 308 -90.55 -36.57 -16.01
CA LEU A 308 -89.83 -36.29 -14.76
C LEU A 308 -90.82 -36.24 -13.58
N THR A 309 -90.46 -36.83 -12.44
CA THR A 309 -90.76 -36.42 -11.03
C THR A 309 -90.57 -37.66 -10.12
N LYS A 310 -89.71 -37.70 -9.09
CA LYS A 310 -89.77 -37.05 -7.76
C LYS A 310 -88.47 -37.32 -6.94
N PRO A 311 -88.22 -36.62 -5.80
CA PRO A 311 -86.92 -36.01 -5.46
C PRO A 311 -86.04 -36.75 -4.43
N ILE A 312 -84.75 -36.35 -4.41
CA ILE A 312 -83.65 -36.83 -3.56
C ILE A 312 -83.63 -36.10 -2.21
N GLU A 313 -83.72 -36.84 -1.09
CA GLU A 313 -83.52 -36.29 0.26
C GLU A 313 -82.03 -36.26 0.66
N ARG A 314 -81.60 -35.13 1.24
CA ARG A 314 -80.23 -34.81 1.67
C ARG A 314 -79.96 -35.31 3.09
N PHE A 315 -78.85 -36.03 3.28
CA PHE A 315 -78.28 -36.35 4.60
C PHE A 315 -77.62 -35.12 5.26
N LYS A 316 -78.02 -34.79 6.50
CA LYS A 316 -77.39 -33.79 7.39
C LYS A 316 -76.26 -34.44 8.20
N LYS A 317 -75.08 -33.79 8.26
CA LYS A 317 -73.98 -34.09 9.19
C LYS A 317 -74.24 -33.40 10.54
N GLY A 318 -74.18 -34.15 11.64
CA GLY A 318 -74.13 -33.62 12.99
C GLY A 318 -72.73 -33.80 13.57
N GLY A 319 -72.05 -32.69 13.88
CA GLY A 319 -70.88 -32.65 14.75
C GLY A 319 -71.21 -31.73 15.91
N SER A 320 -71.09 -32.23 17.14
CA SER A 320 -71.22 -31.47 18.39
C SER A 320 -69.83 -31.25 18.98
N VAL A 321 -69.48 -29.98 19.14
CA VAL A 321 -68.36 -29.48 19.95
C VAL A 321 -68.96 -29.09 21.30
N GLY A 322 -68.39 -29.57 22.39
CA GLY A 322 -68.77 -29.19 23.75
C GLY A 322 -67.58 -28.53 24.44
N ASP A 323 -67.66 -27.22 24.62
CA ASP A 323 -66.92 -26.44 25.60
C ASP A 323 -67.93 -25.98 26.67
N VAL A 324 -67.73 -26.36 27.94
CA VAL A 324 -67.79 -25.52 29.15
C VAL A 324 -66.90 -26.16 30.20
#